data_AF-A0A368FCN5-F1
#
_entry.id   AF-A0A368FCN5-F1
#
_cell.length_a   1.000
_cell.length_b   1.000
_cell.length_c   1.000
_cell.angle_alpha   90.00
_cell.angle_beta   90.00
_cell.angle_gamma   90.00
#
_symmetry.space_group_name_H-M   'P 1'
#
loop_
_entity.id
_entity.type
_entity.pdbx_description
1 polymer ?
#
loop_
_entity_poly.entity_id
_entity_poly.type
_entity_poly.pdbx_seq_one_letter_code
_entity_poly.pdbx_strand_id
1 'polypeptide(L)'
;MTRCLTISLIMFICGEMKSLLLGIHNYLVARDASTALSLLINSISKKSLRLSSWSRTEWPTARVINLVTVDAEALAASAPFFHHAWAAVLEVIIALSLIYLTIGPPVLSGK
;
A
#
# COMPACT_ATOMS: atom_id res chain seq x y z
N MET A 1 -33.09 13.47 -23.53
CA MET A 1 -33.22 12.51 -22.40
C MET A 1 -32.29 11.31 -22.53
N THR A 2 -32.22 10.63 -23.67
CA THR A 2 -31.34 9.46 -23.91
C THR A 2 -29.84 9.69 -23.63
N ARG A 3 -29.23 10.81 -24.05
CA ARG A 3 -27.80 11.08 -23.80
C ARG A 3 -27.43 11.19 -22.31
N CYS A 4 -28.31 11.76 -21.49
CA CYS A 4 -28.09 11.89 -20.05
C CYS A 4 -28.18 10.51 -19.35
N LEU A 5 -29.12 9.68 -19.78
CA LEU A 5 -29.25 8.30 -19.30
C LEU A 5 -27.99 7.48 -19.61
N THR A 6 -27.45 7.61 -20.82
CA THR A 6 -26.21 6.91 -21.22
C THR A 6 -25.01 7.34 -20.36
N ILE A 7 -24.82 8.65 -20.12
CA ILE A 7 -23.71 9.16 -19.29
C ILE A 7 -23.86 8.67 -17.84
N SER A 8 -25.07 8.70 -17.30
CA SER A 8 -25.33 8.26 -15.91
C SER A 8 -25.04 6.77 -15.73
N LEU A 9 -25.43 5.93 -16.69
CA LEU A 9 -25.12 4.50 -16.68
C LEU A 9 -23.61 4.24 -16.76
N ILE A 10 -22.89 4.99 -17.61
CA ILE A 10 -21.43 4.87 -17.73
C ILE A 10 -20.73 5.26 -16.42
N MET A 11 -21.13 6.38 -15.81
CA MET A 11 -20.54 6.84 -14.53
C MET A 11 -20.81 5.84 -13.40
N PHE A 12 -22.02 5.28 -13.33
CA PHE A 12 -22.37 4.26 -12.35
C PHE A 12 -21.50 3.01 -12.51
N ILE A 13 -21.44 2.44 -13.71
CA ILE A 13 -20.63 1.23 -14.00
C ILE A 13 -19.14 1.48 -13.72
N CYS A 14 -18.62 2.65 -14.11
CA CYS A 14 -17.23 3.02 -13.86
C CYS A 14 -16.92 3.13 -12.36
N GLY A 15 -17.83 3.72 -11.57
CA GLY A 15 -17.69 3.84 -10.12
C GLY A 15 -17.65 2.48 -9.42
N GLU A 16 -18.58 1.59 -9.75
CA GLU A 16 -18.62 0.25 -9.19
C GLU A 16 -17.39 -0.58 -9.57
N MET A 17 -16.96 -0.49 -10.84
CA MET A 17 -15.75 -1.16 -11.31
C MET A 17 -14.51 -0.65 -10.56
N LYS A 18 -14.39 0.67 -10.34
CA LYS A 18 -13.29 1.24 -9.54
C LYS A 18 -13.30 0.68 -8.11
N SER A 19 -14.47 0.62 -7.47
CA SER A 19 -14.63 0.09 -6.11
C SER A 19 -14.18 -1.38 -6.02
N LEU A 20 -14.64 -2.22 -6.96
CA LEU A 20 -14.29 -3.64 -7.02
C LEU A 20 -12.79 -3.85 -7.25
N LEU A 21 -12.20 -3.13 -8.20
CA LEU A 21 -10.76 -3.24 -8.51
C LEU A 21 -9.91 -2.81 -7.32
N LEU A 22 -10.29 -1.73 -6.63
CA LEU A 22 -9.61 -1.28 -5.41
C LEU A 22 -9.72 -2.33 -4.29
N GLY A 23 -10.89 -2.93 -4.12
CA GLY A 23 -11.10 -4.01 -3.16
C GLY A 23 -10.21 -5.23 -3.43
N ILE A 24 -10.15 -5.67 -4.69
CA ILE A 24 -9.26 -6.78 -5.12
C ILE A 24 -7.79 -6.42 -4.89
N HIS A 25 -7.39 -5.21 -5.26
CA HIS A 25 -6.02 -4.74 -5.07
C HIS A 25 -5.62 -4.77 -3.58
N ASN A 26 -6.45 -4.19 -2.72
CA ASN A 26 -6.20 -4.17 -1.27
C ASN A 26 -6.13 -5.58 -0.69
N TYR A 27 -7.00 -6.48 -1.14
CA TYR A 27 -6.97 -7.89 -0.73
C TYR A 27 -5.66 -8.58 -1.14
N LEU A 28 -5.21 -8.40 -2.39
CA LEU A 28 -3.97 -9.01 -2.88
C LEU A 28 -2.75 -8.49 -2.12
N VAL A 29 -2.65 -7.17 -1.93
CA VAL A 29 -1.54 -6.56 -1.18
C VAL A 29 -1.53 -7.03 0.28
N ALA A 30 -2.70 -7.10 0.93
CA ALA A 30 -2.80 -7.60 2.31
C ALA A 30 -2.40 -9.09 2.43
N ARG A 31 -2.80 -9.92 1.46
CA ARG A 31 -2.41 -11.33 1.38
C ARG A 31 -0.90 -11.50 1.24
N ASP A 32 -0.31 -10.74 0.32
CA ASP A 32 1.12 -10.82 0.03
C ASP A 32 1.94 -10.30 1.22
N ALA A 33 1.50 -9.21 1.87
CA ALA A 33 2.10 -8.68 3.09
C ALA A 33 2.06 -9.70 4.25
N SER A 34 0.92 -10.37 4.46
CA SER A 34 0.76 -11.39 5.51
C SER A 34 1.65 -12.62 5.26
N THR A 35 1.80 -13.01 3.99
CA THR A 35 2.68 -14.11 3.59
C THR A 35 4.14 -13.74 3.82
N ALA A 36 4.56 -12.54 3.40
CA ALA A 36 5.90 -12.04 3.63
C ALA A 36 6.23 -11.93 5.12
N LEU A 37 5.29 -11.45 5.93
CA LEU A 37 5.42 -11.40 7.39
C LEU A 37 5.67 -12.80 7.97
N SER A 38 4.87 -13.78 7.58
CA SER A 38 5.02 -15.16 8.07
C SER A 38 6.41 -15.74 7.76
N LEU A 39 6.94 -15.44 6.56
CA LEU A 39 8.29 -15.84 6.17
C LEU A 39 9.38 -15.13 6.99
N LEU A 40 9.22 -13.82 7.23
CA LEU A 40 10.13 -13.03 8.06
C LEU A 40 10.16 -13.55 9.50
N ILE A 41 9.00 -13.76 10.12
CA ILE A 41 8.87 -14.30 11.48
C ILE A 41 9.54 -15.67 11.58
N ASN A 42 9.28 -16.56 10.62
CA ASN A 42 9.91 -17.88 10.58
C ASN A 42 11.44 -17.78 10.45
N SER A 43 11.95 -16.88 9.60
CA SER A 43 13.38 -16.66 9.41
C SER A 43 14.06 -16.13 10.68
N ILE A 44 13.47 -15.11 11.30
CA ILE A 44 13.96 -14.51 12.56
C ILE A 44 13.94 -15.55 13.67
N SER A 45 12.86 -16.32 13.80
CA SER A 45 12.73 -17.37 14.82
C SER A 45 13.76 -18.49 14.63
N LYS A 46 14.00 -18.93 13.39
CA LYS A 46 15.06 -19.91 13.11
C LYS A 46 16.45 -19.36 13.43
N LYS A 47 16.71 -18.09 13.12
CA LYS A 47 17.99 -17.44 13.44
C LYS A 47 18.18 -17.30 14.95
N SER A 48 17.12 -16.96 15.68
CA SER A 48 17.19 -16.79 17.13
C SER A 48 17.61 -18.09 17.82
N LEU A 49 17.13 -19.25 17.37
CA LEU A 49 17.53 -20.56 17.90
C LEU A 49 19.03 -20.90 17.68
N ARG A 50 19.69 -20.27 16.72
CA ARG A 50 21.10 -20.52 16.34
C ARG A 50 22.07 -19.45 16.84
N LEU A 51 21.61 -18.50 17.67
CA LEU A 51 22.47 -17.45 18.24
C LEU A 51 23.49 -18.03 19.22
N SER A 52 24.74 -17.56 19.12
CA SER A 52 25.81 -17.87 20.08
C SER A 52 25.51 -17.27 21.46
N SER A 53 26.19 -17.74 22.49
CA SER A 53 26.05 -17.23 23.87
C SER A 53 26.34 -15.74 23.96
N TRP A 54 27.39 -15.25 23.28
CA TRP A 54 27.74 -13.83 23.24
C TRP A 54 26.66 -12.98 22.55
N SER A 55 26.16 -13.41 21.39
CA SER A 55 25.08 -12.69 20.69
C SER A 55 23.75 -12.73 21.46
N ARG A 56 23.53 -13.74 22.31
CA ARG A 56 22.33 -13.85 23.14
C ARG A 56 22.30 -12.84 24.29
N THR A 57 23.45 -12.28 24.67
CA THR A 57 23.53 -11.14 25.57
C THR A 57 22.94 -9.87 24.93
N GLU A 58 23.19 -9.64 23.64
CA GLU A 58 22.64 -8.50 22.89
C GLU A 58 21.22 -8.74 22.37
N TRP A 59 20.89 -9.99 22.03
CA TRP A 59 19.60 -10.41 21.47
C TRP A 59 18.90 -11.43 22.39
N PRO A 60 18.44 -11.01 23.57
CA PRO A 60 17.67 -11.86 24.46
C PRO A 60 16.31 -12.22 23.83
N THR A 61 15.74 -13.36 24.25
CA THR A 61 14.46 -13.87 23.72
C THR A 61 13.34 -12.83 23.74
N ALA A 62 13.23 -12.04 24.82
CA ALA A 62 12.22 -10.99 24.93
C ALA A 62 12.37 -9.89 23.85
N ARG A 63 13.60 -9.52 23.50
CA ARG A 63 13.87 -8.54 22.43
C ARG A 63 13.48 -9.10 21.06
N VAL A 64 13.78 -10.38 20.80
CA VAL A 64 13.41 -11.04 19.53
C VAL A 64 11.89 -11.15 19.39
N ILE A 65 11.18 -11.48 20.48
CA ILE A 65 9.72 -11.52 20.48
C ILE A 65 9.16 -10.12 20.19
N ASN A 66 9.66 -9.09 20.87
CA ASN A 66 9.24 -7.71 20.61
C ASN A 66 9.48 -7.29 19.15
N LEU A 67 10.64 -7.63 18.58
CA LEU A 67 10.96 -7.37 17.17
C LEU A 67 9.92 -8.01 16.23
N VAL A 68 9.50 -9.23 16.52
CA VAL A 68 8.51 -9.95 15.71
C VAL A 68 7.11 -9.37 15.89
N THR A 69 6.66 -9.17 17.12
CA THR A 69 5.26 -8.80 17.42
C THR A 69 4.99 -7.31 17.25
N VAL A 70 6.03 -6.46 17.30
CA VAL A 70 5.85 -5.01 17.15
C VAL A 70 6.37 -4.57 15.78
N ASP A 71 7.66 -4.74 15.53
CA ASP A 71 8.28 -4.14 14.35
C ASP A 71 7.88 -4.87 13.06
N ALA A 72 7.90 -6.21 13.06
CA ALA A 72 7.53 -6.97 11.87
C ALA A 72 6.02 -6.86 11.56
N GLU A 73 5.16 -6.89 12.57
CA GLU A 73 3.71 -6.66 12.40
C GLU A 73 3.42 -5.25 11.87
N ALA A 74 4.07 -4.22 12.43
CA ALA A 74 3.95 -2.85 11.94
C ALA A 74 4.41 -2.71 10.48
N LEU A 75 5.49 -3.39 10.10
CA LEU A 75 5.96 -3.42 8.72
C LEU A 75 4.90 -4.02 7.78
N ALA A 76 4.28 -5.14 8.15
CA ALA A 76 3.22 -5.75 7.34
C ALA A 76 1.98 -4.85 7.23
N ALA A 77 1.59 -4.18 8.32
CA ALA A 77 0.50 -3.22 8.32
C ALA A 77 0.80 -1.98 7.46
N SER A 78 2.07 -1.60 7.33
CA SER A 78 2.50 -0.47 6.50
C SER A 78 2.52 -0.78 5.00
N ALA A 79 2.61 -2.06 4.61
CA ALA A 79 2.81 -2.49 3.23
C ALA A 79 1.78 -1.92 2.22
N PRO A 80 0.46 -1.88 2.50
CA PRO A 80 -0.52 -1.28 1.59
C PRO A 80 -0.28 0.20 1.31
N PHE A 81 0.20 0.94 2.32
CA PHE A 81 0.39 2.39 2.20
C PHE A 81 1.52 2.76 1.26
N PHE A 82 2.55 1.91 1.13
CA PHE A 82 3.60 2.12 0.13
C PHE A 82 3.02 2.15 -1.27
N HIS A 83 2.10 1.23 -1.60
CA HIS A 83 1.49 1.20 -2.91
C HIS A 83 0.61 2.44 -3.17
N HIS A 84 -0.13 2.88 -2.15
CA HIS A 84 -0.89 4.12 -2.22
C HIS A 84 -0.01 5.36 -2.37
N ALA A 85 1.17 5.39 -1.74
CA ALA A 85 2.06 6.55 -1.76
C ALA A 85 2.56 6.88 -3.18
N TRP A 86 3.10 5.90 -3.90
CA TRP A 86 3.58 6.14 -5.28
C TRP A 86 2.43 6.33 -6.27
N ALA A 87 1.30 5.63 -6.06
CA ALA A 87 0.11 5.82 -6.87
C ALA A 87 -0.45 7.25 -6.74
N ALA A 88 -0.48 7.81 -5.54
CA ALA A 88 -0.93 9.18 -5.30
C ALA A 88 -0.06 10.21 -6.03
N VAL A 89 1.27 10.01 -6.06
CA VAL A 89 2.17 10.88 -6.81
C VAL A 89 1.84 10.86 -8.30
N LEU A 90 1.64 9.68 -8.87
CA LEU A 90 1.24 9.55 -10.28
C LEU A 90 -0.13 10.17 -10.54
N GLU A 91 -1.10 9.96 -9.64
CA GLU A 91 -2.44 10.52 -9.75
C GLU A 91 -2.40 12.05 -9.79
N VAL A 92 -1.62 12.69 -8.92
CA VAL A 92 -1.41 14.15 -8.93
C VAL A 92 -0.77 14.61 -10.23
N ILE A 93 0.25 13.93 -10.73
CA ILE A 93 0.92 14.28 -11.99
C ILE A 93 -0.07 14.21 -13.17
N ILE A 94 -0.85 13.14 -13.25
CA ILE A 94 -1.86 12.95 -14.30
C ILE A 94 -2.94 14.01 -14.19
N ALA A 95 -3.45 14.28 -13.00
CA ALA A 95 -4.47 15.30 -12.77
C ALA A 95 -3.98 16.69 -13.21
N LEU A 96 -2.78 17.09 -12.78
CA LEU A 96 -2.18 18.38 -13.17
C LEU A 96 -1.96 18.46 -14.69
N SER A 97 -1.56 17.37 -15.33
CA SER A 97 -1.37 17.31 -16.78
C SER A 97 -2.70 17.49 -17.53
N LEU A 98 -3.77 16.82 -17.10
CA LEU A 98 -5.10 16.94 -17.70
C LEU A 98 -5.69 18.35 -17.52
N ILE A 99 -5.51 18.94 -16.33
CA ILE A 99 -5.94 20.31 -16.05
C ILE A 99 -5.18 21.31 -16.94
N TYR A 100 -3.87 21.13 -17.09
CA TYR A 100 -3.05 21.94 -18.00
C TYR A 100 -3.53 21.85 -19.46
N LEU A 101 -3.91 20.65 -19.93
CA LEU A 101 -4.40 20.45 -21.30
C LEU A 101 -5.80 21.06 -21.55
N THR A 102 -6.65 21.09 -20.53
CA THR A 102 -8.04 21.56 -20.67
C THR A 102 -8.19 23.07 -20.52
N ILE A 103 -7.38 23.70 -19.65
CA ILE A 103 -7.48 25.13 -19.33
C ILE A 103 -6.30 25.94 -19.93
N GLY A 104 -5.17 25.29 -20.20
CA GLY A 104 -3.94 25.92 -20.72
C GLY A 104 -2.98 26.41 -19.62
N PRO A 105 -1.96 27.22 -19.99
CA PRO A 105 -0.91 27.71 -19.09
C PRO A 105 -1.32 28.43 -17.79
N PRO A 106 -2.49 29.10 -17.68
CA PRO A 106 -2.86 29.83 -16.46
C PRO A 106 -2.90 28.98 -15.19
N VAL A 107 -3.08 27.66 -15.30
CA VAL A 107 -3.12 26.69 -14.19
C VAL A 107 -1.81 26.62 -13.40
N LEU A 108 -0.67 26.87 -14.05
CA LEU A 108 0.64 26.92 -13.39
C LEU A 108 0.94 28.30 -12.78
N SER A 109 0.13 29.31 -13.11
CA SER A 109 0.20 30.63 -12.49
C SER A 109 -0.64 30.61 -11.22
N GLY A 110 -0.04 30.11 -10.13
CA GLY A 110 -0.58 30.25 -8.79
C GLY A 110 -0.53 31.71 -8.32
N LYS A 111 -1.33 32.58 -8.96
CA LYS A 111 -1.70 33.89 -8.43
C LYS A 111 -3.11 33.85 -7.90
#